data_AF-A0A7S7PQD6-F1
#
_entry.id   AF-A0A7S7PQD6-F1
#
_cell.length_a   1.000
_cell.length_b   1.000
_cell.length_c   1.000
_cell.angle_alpha   90.00
_cell.angle_beta   90.00
_cell.angle_gamma   90.00
#
_symmetry.space_group_name_H-M   'P 1'
#
loop_
_entity.id
_entity.type
_entity.pdbx_description
1 polymer ?
#
loop_
_entity_poly.entity_id
_entity_poly.type
_entity_poly.pdbx_seq_one_letter_code
_entity_poly.pdbx_strand_id
1 'polypeptide(L)'
;MADGPEKQQKLEEAADALRGELEQLGAKVAELTLVQPPITLLGFVWGQVFIGRIRNQADDDKEPPTKGFELYQLVLEYLHAIWSGKEGPFPDGPLDEAKAKELLSLFDEFRTTLVERRVRVSSLLIVAHIHRSTVE
;
A
#
# COMPACT_ATOMS: atom_id res chain seq x y z
N MET A 1 -1.35 31.64 23.44
CA MET A 1 -0.86 30.37 24.03
C MET A 1 -2.06 29.45 24.26
N ALA A 2 -2.29 28.47 23.38
CA ALA A 2 -3.24 27.36 23.59
C ALA A 2 -3.12 26.22 22.53
N ASP A 3 -2.12 26.23 21.65
CA ASP A 3 -2.17 25.41 20.42
C ASP A 3 -1.41 24.06 20.52
N GLY A 4 -0.83 23.76 21.69
CA GLY A 4 -0.02 22.55 21.91
C GLY A 4 -0.83 21.25 22.10
N PRO A 5 -1.74 21.18 23.09
CA PRO A 5 -2.50 19.97 23.36
C PRO A 5 -3.57 19.68 22.30
N GLU A 6 -4.24 20.71 21.79
CA GLU A 6 -5.27 20.53 20.73
C GLU A 6 -4.67 20.04 19.41
N LYS A 7 -3.44 20.48 19.08
CA LYS A 7 -2.74 20.02 17.88
C LYS A 7 -2.21 18.59 18.04
N GLN A 8 -1.74 18.21 19.22
CA GLN A 8 -1.33 16.85 19.52
C GLN A 8 -2.51 15.87 19.43
N GLN A 9 -3.65 16.25 20.02
CA GLN A 9 -4.88 15.45 19.97
C GLN A 9 -5.37 15.24 18.52
N LYS A 10 -5.33 16.29 17.69
CA LYS A 10 -5.67 16.18 16.25
C LYS A 10 -4.73 15.26 15.47
N LEU A 11 -3.45 15.18 15.86
CA LEU A 11 -2.49 14.27 15.23
C LEU A 11 -2.75 12.82 15.63
N GLU A 12 -3.10 12.58 16.90
CA GLU A 12 -3.46 11.25 17.41
C GLU A 12 -4.74 10.75 16.73
N GLU A 13 -5.79 11.58 16.67
CA GLU A 13 -7.03 11.26 15.97
C GLU A 13 -6.80 10.95 14.48
N ALA A 14 -5.95 11.72 13.81
CA ALA A 14 -5.59 11.48 12.41
C ALA A 14 -4.78 10.18 12.23
N ALA A 15 -3.89 9.85 13.17
CA ALA A 15 -3.11 8.62 13.15
C ALA A 15 -3.99 7.39 13.38
N ASP A 16 -4.94 7.45 14.32
CA ASP A 16 -5.88 6.37 14.60
C ASP A 16 -6.85 6.15 13.43
N ALA A 17 -7.33 7.23 12.81
CA ALA A 17 -8.14 7.14 11.61
C ALA A 17 -7.39 6.47 10.45
N LEU A 18 -6.14 6.89 10.21
CA LEU A 18 -5.28 6.27 9.18
C LEU A 18 -5.01 4.80 9.48
N ARG A 19 -4.77 4.45 10.75
CA ARG A 19 -4.57 3.07 11.18
C ARG A 19 -5.81 2.22 10.87
N GLY A 20 -7.01 2.71 11.22
CA GLY A 20 -8.26 2.02 10.93
C GLY A 20 -8.48 1.78 9.43
N GLU A 21 -8.19 2.77 8.59
CA GLU A 21 -8.25 2.65 7.13
C GLU A 21 -7.28 1.57 6.61
N LEU A 22 -6.04 1.55 7.10
CA LEU A 22 -5.02 0.57 6.71
C LEU A 22 -5.37 -0.85 7.17
N GLU A 23 -5.93 -1.00 8.37
CA GLU A 23 -6.40 -2.29 8.88
C GLU A 23 -7.55 -2.84 8.01
N GLN A 24 -8.48 -1.99 7.58
CA GLN A 24 -9.56 -2.37 6.67
C GLN A 24 -9.04 -2.78 5.29
N LEU A 25 -8.10 -2.02 4.72
CA LEU A 25 -7.49 -2.38 3.44
C LEU A 25 -6.71 -3.69 3.53
N GLY A 26 -5.92 -3.87 4.60
CA GLY A 26 -5.18 -5.10 4.86
C GLY A 26 -6.09 -6.33 4.99
N ALA A 27 -7.23 -6.18 5.66
CA ALA A 27 -8.22 -7.25 5.77
C ALA A 27 -8.80 -7.65 4.41
N LYS A 28 -9.14 -6.68 3.55
CA LYS A 28 -9.64 -6.95 2.19
C LYS A 28 -8.58 -7.62 1.30
N VAL A 29 -7.33 -7.15 1.40
CA VAL A 29 -6.19 -7.77 0.70
C VAL A 29 -6.03 -9.23 1.12
N ALA A 30 -6.12 -9.52 2.42
CA ALA A 30 -6.06 -10.88 2.93
C ALA A 30 -7.23 -11.74 2.43
N GLU A 31 -8.45 -11.22 2.46
CA GLU A 31 -9.64 -11.90 1.95
C GLU A 31 -9.48 -12.31 0.48
N LEU A 32 -9.10 -11.36 -0.40
CA LEU A 32 -8.91 -11.62 -1.82
C LEU A 32 -7.73 -12.56 -2.09
N THR A 33 -6.69 -12.52 -1.25
CA THR A 33 -5.51 -13.39 -1.38
C THR A 33 -5.81 -14.83 -1.00
N LEU A 34 -6.52 -15.04 0.12
CA LEU A 34 -6.72 -16.37 0.71
C LEU A 34 -7.71 -17.24 -0.06
N VAL A 35 -8.60 -16.62 -0.85
CA VAL A 35 -9.55 -17.33 -1.72
C VAL A 35 -8.96 -17.74 -3.07
N GLN A 36 -7.71 -17.38 -3.35
CA GLN A 36 -7.05 -17.63 -4.63
C GLN A 36 -5.92 -18.68 -4.49
N PRO A 37 -5.69 -19.52 -5.52
CA PRO A 37 -4.57 -20.46 -5.50
C PRO A 37 -3.23 -19.70 -5.55
N PRO A 38 -2.29 -19.93 -4.60
CA PRO A 38 -1.07 -19.12 -4.48
C PRO A 38 -0.18 -19.12 -5.71
N ILE A 39 0.01 -20.28 -6.35
CA ILE A 39 0.91 -20.43 -7.50
C ILE A 39 0.38 -19.64 -8.70
N THR A 40 -0.91 -19.76 -9.01
CA THR A 40 -1.52 -19.06 -10.14
C THR A 40 -1.63 -17.56 -9.88
N LEU A 41 -1.93 -17.15 -8.64
CA LEU A 41 -1.94 -15.74 -8.26
C LEU A 41 -0.53 -15.12 -8.37
N LEU A 42 0.49 -15.83 -7.89
CA LEU A 42 1.89 -15.41 -8.03
C LEU A 42 2.28 -15.26 -9.52
N GLY A 43 1.90 -16.24 -10.35
CA GLY A 43 2.12 -16.17 -11.80
C GLY A 43 1.46 -14.96 -12.45
N PHE A 44 0.22 -14.64 -12.05
CA PHE A 44 -0.49 -13.46 -12.51
C PHE A 44 0.23 -12.15 -12.13
N VAL A 45 0.64 -12.01 -10.87
CA VAL A 45 1.37 -10.83 -10.39
C VAL A 45 2.69 -10.65 -11.14
N TRP A 46 3.48 -11.71 -11.31
CA TRP A 46 4.70 -11.66 -12.13
C TRP A 46 4.41 -11.29 -13.58
N GLY A 47 3.33 -11.81 -14.17
CA GLY A 47 2.88 -11.43 -15.50
C GLY A 47 2.66 -9.91 -15.62
N GLN A 48 2.00 -9.29 -14.63
CA GLN A 48 1.79 -7.84 -14.60
C GLN A 48 3.10 -7.06 -14.45
N VAL A 49 4.07 -7.56 -13.65
CA VAL A 49 5.42 -6.98 -13.55
C VAL A 49 6.11 -6.93 -14.92
N PHE A 50 6.10 -8.05 -15.65
CA PHE A 50 6.77 -8.15 -16.95
C PHE A 50 6.09 -7.27 -18.01
N ILE A 51 4.75 -7.29 -18.08
CA ILE A 51 3.98 -6.43 -18.98
C ILE A 51 4.29 -4.95 -18.70
N GLY A 52 4.29 -4.55 -17.42
CA GLY A 52 4.63 -3.20 -17.02
C GLY A 52 6.05 -2.79 -17.43
N ARG A 53 7.04 -3.68 -17.27
CA ARG A 53 8.42 -3.41 -17.70
C ARG A 53 8.57 -3.27 -19.21
N ILE A 54 7.94 -4.15 -19.99
CA ILE A 54 7.99 -4.08 -21.46
C ILE A 54 7.34 -2.80 -21.96
N ARG A 55 6.19 -2.40 -21.40
CA ARG A 55 5.50 -1.17 -21.78
C ARG A 55 6.35 0.08 -21.51
N ASN A 56 7.03 0.12 -20.36
CA ASN A 56 7.85 1.28 -19.99
C ASN A 56 9.14 1.38 -20.81
N GLN A 57 9.70 0.25 -21.29
CA GLN A 57 10.85 0.26 -22.20
C GLN A 57 10.50 0.79 -23.60
N ALA A 58 9.24 0.74 -24.00
CA ALA A 58 8.79 1.28 -25.28
C ALA A 58 8.56 2.81 -25.25
N ASP A 59 8.57 3.43 -24.07
CA ASP A 59 8.12 4.81 -23.81
C ASP A 59 9.27 5.68 -23.25
N ASP A 60 10.50 5.40 -23.71
CA ASP A 60 11.82 5.72 -23.14
C ASP A 60 12.17 7.23 -22.95
N ASP A 61 11.20 8.16 -23.01
CA ASP A 61 11.43 9.61 -22.96
C ASP A 61 10.82 10.34 -21.75
N LYS A 62 10.06 9.70 -20.84
CA LYS A 62 9.45 10.41 -19.69
C LYS A 62 9.42 9.61 -18.38
N GLU A 63 10.23 10.08 -17.43
CA GLU A 63 10.34 9.69 -16.00
C GLU A 63 10.95 8.31 -15.68
N PRO A 64 11.74 8.21 -14.57
CA PRO A 64 12.33 6.95 -14.15
C PRO A 64 11.23 5.93 -13.73
N PRO A 65 11.40 4.63 -14.06
CA PRO A 65 10.36 3.60 -13.96
C PRO A 65 10.16 3.05 -12.52
N THR A 66 10.63 3.75 -11.49
CA THR A 66 10.68 3.24 -10.11
C THR A 66 9.31 3.03 -9.48
N LYS A 67 8.31 3.83 -9.85
CA LYS A 67 6.95 3.79 -9.25
C LYS A 67 6.24 2.43 -9.43
N GLY A 68 6.53 1.72 -10.52
CA GLY A 68 5.88 0.43 -10.82
C GLY A 68 6.51 -0.74 -10.06
N PHE A 69 7.84 -0.79 -9.96
CA PHE A 69 8.53 -1.92 -9.33
C PHE A 69 8.33 -1.95 -7.81
N GLU A 70 8.33 -0.79 -7.15
CA GLU A 70 8.08 -0.67 -5.70
C GLU A 70 6.68 -1.19 -5.32
N LEU A 71 5.67 -0.91 -6.15
CA LEU A 71 4.31 -1.43 -5.94
C LEU A 71 4.30 -2.96 -5.98
N TYR A 72 4.96 -3.56 -6.97
CA TYR A 72 4.99 -5.02 -7.07
C TYR A 72 5.84 -5.68 -5.99
N GLN A 73 6.91 -5.03 -5.53
CA GLN A 73 7.65 -5.50 -4.36
C GLN A 73 6.74 -5.51 -3.11
N LEU A 74 6.01 -4.42 -2.87
CA LEU A 74 5.03 -4.35 -1.78
C LEU A 74 3.98 -5.46 -1.88
N VAL A 75 3.41 -5.67 -3.07
CA VAL A 75 2.44 -6.75 -3.33
C VAL A 75 3.03 -8.10 -2.95
N LEU A 76 4.23 -8.42 -3.44
CA LEU A 76 4.88 -9.72 -3.19
C LEU A 76 5.21 -9.95 -1.72
N GLU A 77 5.69 -8.92 -1.02
CA GLU A 77 5.97 -8.98 0.42
C GLU A 77 4.68 -9.25 1.22
N TYR A 78 3.58 -8.57 0.87
CA TYR A 78 2.30 -8.75 1.55
C TYR A 78 1.69 -10.13 1.29
N LEU A 79 1.73 -10.60 0.03
CA LEU A 79 1.28 -11.94 -0.33
C LEU A 79 2.07 -13.00 0.44
N HIS A 80 3.39 -12.83 0.51
CA HIS A 80 4.25 -13.73 1.28
C HIS A 80 3.89 -13.74 2.77
N ALA A 81 3.64 -12.58 3.38
CA ALA A 81 3.23 -12.49 4.78
C ALA A 81 1.89 -13.21 5.04
N ILE A 82 0.89 -12.99 4.18
CA ILE A 82 -0.43 -13.63 4.30
C ILE A 82 -0.31 -15.15 4.18
N TRP A 83 0.41 -15.64 3.17
CA TRP A 83 0.57 -17.08 2.96
C TRP A 83 1.37 -17.74 4.07
N SER A 84 2.41 -17.08 4.58
CA SER A 84 3.23 -17.62 5.66
C SER A 84 2.48 -17.68 7.00
N GLY A 85 1.51 -16.78 7.20
CA GLY A 85 0.65 -16.76 8.39
C GLY A 85 -0.59 -17.65 8.29
N LYS A 86 -0.89 -18.21 7.11
CA LYS A 86 -2.10 -19.01 6.90
C LYS A 86 -1.91 -20.43 7.41
N GLU A 87 -2.83 -20.89 8.25
CA GLU A 87 -2.95 -22.31 8.61
C GLU A 87 -3.84 -23.08 7.63
N GLY A 88 -3.53 -24.37 7.45
CA GLY A 88 -4.32 -25.29 6.64
C GLY A 88 -4.11 -25.17 5.11
N PRO A 89 -4.84 -25.97 4.32
CA PRO A 89 -4.62 -26.07 2.88
C PRO A 89 -5.03 -24.79 2.15
N PHE A 90 -4.28 -24.44 1.11
CA PHE A 90 -4.65 -23.39 0.18
C PHE A 90 -5.75 -23.87 -0.77
N PRO A 91 -6.58 -22.96 -1.30
CA PRO A 91 -7.49 -23.32 -2.38
C PRO A 91 -6.72 -23.81 -3.60
N ASP A 92 -7.29 -24.80 -4.26
CA ASP A 92 -6.81 -25.33 -5.54
C ASP A 92 -7.79 -24.91 -6.65
N GLY A 93 -7.33 -24.97 -7.90
CA GLY A 93 -8.14 -24.65 -9.08
C GLY A 93 -7.66 -23.42 -9.86
N PRO A 94 -8.52 -22.88 -10.74
CA PRO A 94 -8.15 -21.74 -11.59
C PRO A 94 -8.13 -20.43 -10.80
N LEU A 95 -7.30 -19.50 -11.27
CA LEU A 95 -7.29 -18.12 -10.78
C LEU A 95 -8.61 -17.41 -11.15
N ASP A 96 -9.20 -16.71 -10.20
CA ASP A 96 -10.21 -15.70 -10.49
C ASP A 96 -9.50 -14.40 -10.91
N GLU A 97 -9.40 -14.15 -12.21
CA GLU A 97 -8.72 -12.96 -12.73
C GLU A 97 -9.37 -11.64 -12.26
N ALA A 98 -10.68 -11.62 -12.02
CA ALA A 98 -11.36 -10.40 -11.61
C ALA A 98 -10.91 -10.00 -10.20
N LYS A 99 -10.89 -10.98 -9.27
CA LYS A 99 -10.38 -10.78 -7.92
C LYS A 99 -8.88 -10.48 -7.89
N ALA A 100 -8.11 -11.08 -8.79
CA ALA A 100 -6.68 -10.81 -8.89
C ALA A 100 -6.40 -9.37 -9.36
N LYS A 101 -7.22 -8.82 -10.27
CA LYS A 101 -7.16 -7.42 -10.70
C LYS A 101 -7.59 -6.48 -9.58
N GLU A 102 -8.69 -6.79 -8.90
CA GLU A 102 -9.16 -6.03 -7.73
C GLU A 102 -8.08 -5.93 -6.65
N LEU A 103 -7.41 -7.04 -6.35
CA LEU A 103 -6.29 -7.09 -5.41
C LEU A 103 -5.18 -6.10 -5.78
N LEU A 104 -4.77 -6.05 -7.06
CA LEU A 104 -3.75 -5.11 -7.51
C LEU A 104 -4.21 -3.65 -7.41
N SER A 105 -5.49 -3.37 -7.70
CA SER A 105 -6.06 -2.04 -7.49
C SER A 105 -6.06 -1.63 -6.01
N LEU A 106 -6.36 -2.56 -5.10
CA LEU A 106 -6.26 -2.29 -3.66
C LEU A 106 -4.83 -2.00 -3.21
N PHE A 107 -3.81 -2.63 -3.79
CA PHE A 107 -2.42 -2.29 -3.47
C PHE A 107 -2.01 -0.91 -3.99
N ASP A 108 -2.54 -0.46 -5.12
CA ASP A 108 -2.32 0.91 -5.60
C ASP A 108 -3.00 1.93 -4.68
N GLU A 109 -4.20 1.63 -4.17
CA GLU A 109 -4.87 2.40 -3.12
C GLU A 109 -4.07 2.39 -1.80
N PHE A 110 -3.57 1.23 -1.38
CA PHE A 110 -2.74 1.07 -0.18
C PHE A 110 -1.48 1.95 -0.26
N ARG A 111 -0.79 1.93 -1.40
CA ARG A 111 0.37 2.79 -1.66
C ARG A 111 -0.02 4.26 -1.63
N THR A 112 -1.10 4.63 -2.30
CA THR A 112 -1.56 6.03 -2.38
C THR A 112 -1.92 6.58 -1.00
N THR A 113 -2.70 5.82 -0.22
CA THR A 113 -3.05 6.15 1.16
C THR A 113 -1.82 6.32 2.04
N LEU A 114 -0.85 5.41 1.93
CA LEU A 114 0.43 5.51 2.67
C LEU A 114 1.26 6.73 2.24
N VAL A 115 1.39 7.00 0.94
CA VAL A 115 2.28 8.05 0.43
C VAL A 115 1.67 9.44 0.62
N GLU A 116 0.41 9.66 0.22
CA GLU A 116 -0.23 10.98 0.25
C GLU A 116 -0.46 11.48 1.68
N ARG A 117 -0.82 10.59 2.61
CA ARG A 117 -1.07 10.99 4.00
C ARG A 117 0.19 10.99 4.86
N ARG A 118 1.24 10.21 4.52
CA ARG A 118 2.57 10.40 5.11
C ARG A 118 3.13 11.79 4.81
N VAL A 119 2.88 12.33 3.62
CA VAL A 119 3.23 13.72 3.29
C VAL A 119 2.44 14.70 4.15
N ARG A 120 1.12 14.53 4.32
CA ARG A 120 0.32 15.42 5.19
C ARG A 120 0.74 15.38 6.66
N VAL A 121 0.98 14.20 7.22
CA VAL A 121 1.43 14.05 8.61
C VAL A 121 2.84 14.62 8.79
N SER A 122 3.75 14.39 7.83
CA SER A 122 5.08 14.99 7.83
C SER A 122 5.06 16.51 7.70
N SER A 123 4.19 17.07 6.85
CA SER A 123 4.01 18.52 6.70
C SER A 123 3.46 19.15 7.98
N LEU A 124 2.52 18.49 8.67
CA LEU A 124 2.00 18.96 9.95
C LEU A 124 3.08 18.95 11.05
N LEU A 125 3.97 17.95 11.04
CA LEU A 125 5.12 17.84 11.93
C LEU A 125 6.20 18.90 11.63
N ILE A 126 6.51 19.15 10.36
CA ILE A 126 7.48 20.19 9.94
C ILE A 126 6.96 21.57 10.31
N VAL A 127 5.68 21.87 10.06
CA VAL A 127 5.06 23.14 10.48
C VAL A 127 5.05 23.28 12.01
N ALA A 128 4.86 22.19 12.76
CA ALA A 128 4.98 22.21 14.22
C ALA A 128 6.41 22.49 14.71
N HIS A 129 7.42 21.92 14.04
CA HIS A 129 8.83 22.13 14.38
C HIS A 129 9.29 23.56 14.06
N ILE A 130 8.93 24.09 12.88
CA ILE A 130 9.28 25.46 12.46
C ILE A 130 8.66 26.50 13.41
N HIS A 131 7.40 26.32 13.83
CA HIS A 131 6.75 27.22 14.79
C HIS A 131 7.35 27.17 16.19
N ARG A 132 7.97 26.06 16.59
CA ARG A 132 8.66 25.95 17.89
C ARG A 132 9.99 26.71 17.87
N SER A 133 10.72 26.69 16.76
CA SER A 133 12.04 27.34 16.64
C SER A 133 12.00 28.85 16.34
N THR A 134 10.82 29.42 16.08
CA THR A 134 10.64 30.87 15.82
C THR A 134 10.05 31.65 17.00
N VAL A 135 9.73 30.96 18.10
CA VAL A 135 9.11 31.55 19.31
C VAL A 135 10.05 31.49 20.53
N GLU A 136 11.30 31.03 20.33
CA GLU A 136 12.41 31.18 21.28
C GLU A 136 13.29 32.38 20.89
#